data_AF-A0A7K2P0U4-F1
#
_entry.id   AF-A0A7K2P0U4-F1
#
_cell.length_a   1.000
_cell.length_b   1.000
_cell.length_c   1.000
_cell.angle_alpha   90.00
_cell.angle_beta   90.00
_cell.angle_gamma   90.00
#
_symmetry.space_group_name_H-M   'P 1'
#
loop_
_entity.id
_entity.type
_entity.pdbx_description
1 polymer ?
#
loop_
_entity_poly.entity_id
_entity_poly.type
_entity_poly.pdbx_seq_one_letter_code
_entity_poly.pdbx_strand_id
1 'polypeptide(L)' 'MEDRPYIAAEAHECKQRAEDPMLPSDERLVWAQLAAAAELAAIRKLLAKRR' A
#
# COMPACT_ATOMS: atom_id res chain seq x y z
N MET A 1 -8.06 -19.88 -15.10
CA MET A 1 -8.04 -19.10 -13.86
C MET A 1 -7.29 -17.82 -14.18
N GLU A 2 -7.97 -16.68 -14.18
CA GLU A 2 -7.30 -15.38 -14.37
C GLU A 2 -6.49 -15.07 -13.11
N ASP A 3 -5.17 -15.05 -13.24
CA ASP A 3 -4.25 -14.48 -12.26
C ASP A 3 -4.55 -12.98 -12.14
N ARG A 4 -5.49 -12.63 -11.26
CA ARG A 4 -5.66 -11.24 -10.86
C ARG A 4 -4.47 -10.86 -9.98
N PRO A 5 -3.76 -9.76 -10.29
CA PRO A 5 -2.65 -9.33 -9.46
C PRO A 5 -3.18 -9.06 -8.05
N TYR A 6 -2.53 -9.66 -7.05
CA TYR A 6 -2.81 -9.39 -5.65
C TYR A 6 -2.53 -7.91 -5.38
N ILE A 7 -3.60 -7.13 -5.21
CA ILE A 7 -3.53 -5.76 -4.73
C ILE A 7 -3.72 -5.85 -3.22
N ALA A 8 -2.64 -5.59 -2.48
CA ALA A 8 -2.66 -5.47 -1.02
C ALA A 8 -3.80 -4.51 -0.61
N ALA A 9 -4.74 -5.01 0.19
CA ALA A 9 -5.99 -4.31 0.52
C ALA A 9 -5.77 -3.26 1.61
N GLU A 10 -4.68 -3.39 2.37
CA GLU A 10 -4.38 -2.55 3.51
C GLU A 10 -2.98 -1.94 3.40
N ALA A 11 -2.85 -0.66 3.78
CA ALA A 11 -1.56 0.03 3.82
C ALA A 11 -0.49 -0.75 4.60
N HIS A 12 -0.92 -1.56 5.58
CA HIS A 12 -0.05 -2.42 6.37
C HIS A 12 0.63 -3.52 5.54
N GLU A 13 -0.09 -4.18 4.64
CA GLU A 13 0.47 -5.21 3.75
C GLU A 13 1.48 -4.60 2.77
N CYS A 14 1.17 -3.41 2.22
CA CYS A 14 2.12 -2.67 1.38
C CYS A 14 3.40 -2.31 2.14
N LYS A 15 3.32 -1.92 3.43
CA LYS A 15 4.50 -1.64 4.25
C LYS A 15 5.36 -2.89 4.48
N GLN A 16 4.73 -4.02 4.80
CA GLN A 16 5.46 -5.27 4.98
C GLN A 16 6.27 -5.64 3.72
N ARG A 17 5.66 -5.49 2.54
CA ARG A 17 6.38 -5.71 1.27
C ARG A 17 7.46 -4.68 1.01
N ALA A 18 7.24 -3.41 1.36
CA ALA A 18 8.26 -2.36 1.22
C ALA A 18 9.50 -2.62 2.10
N GLU A 19 9.31 -3.26 3.25
CA GLU A 19 10.36 -3.57 4.22
C GLU A 19 11.02 -4.94 4.00
N ASP A 20 10.47 -5.79 3.12
CA ASP A 20 10.99 -7.14 2.86
C ASP A 20 12.37 -7.08 2.19
N PRO A 21 13.47 -7.49 2.85
CA PRO A 21 14.81 -7.44 2.27
C PRO A 21 15.03 -8.43 1.12
N MET A 22 14.12 -9.40 0.94
CA MET A 22 14.19 -10.38 -0.14
C MET A 22 13.66 -9.83 -1.47
N LEU A 23 12.98 -8.69 -1.47
CA LEU A 23 12.47 -8.07 -2.68
C LEU A 23 13.48 -7.11 -3.33
N PRO A 24 13.49 -7.01 -4.68
CA PRO A 24 14.24 -6.00 -5.41
C PRO A 24 13.95 -4.57 -4.92
N SER A 25 14.95 -3.68 -4.99
CA SER A 25 14.82 -2.32 -4.46
C SER A 25 13.73 -1.50 -5.17
N ASP A 26 13.59 -1.67 -6.48
CA ASP A 26 12.53 -1.06 -7.29
C ASP A 26 11.13 -1.56 -6.88
N GLU A 27 10.97 -2.87 -6.67
CA GLU A 27 9.70 -3.41 -6.15
C GLU A 27 9.36 -2.85 -4.76
N ARG A 28 10.33 -2.78 -3.86
CA ARG A 28 10.13 -2.19 -2.52
C ARG A 28 9.72 -0.73 -2.58
N LEU A 29 10.25 0.04 -3.51
CA LEU A 29 9.85 1.44 -3.73
C LEU A 29 8.41 1.54 -4.22
N VAL A 30 7.96 0.66 -5.12
CA VAL A 30 6.56 0.61 -5.56
C VAL A 30 5.65 0.31 -4.37
N TRP A 31 6.00 -0.69 -3.55
CA TRP A 31 5.24 -1.03 -2.36
C TRP A 31 5.19 0.12 -1.34
N ALA A 32 6.29 0.85 -1.14
CA ALA A 32 6.32 2.03 -0.28
C ALA A 32 5.38 3.14 -0.78
N GLN A 33 5.35 3.38 -2.10
CA GLN A 33 4.45 4.36 -2.71
C GLN A 33 2.98 3.96 -2.53
N LEU A 34 2.65 2.68 -2.70
CA LEU A 34 1.29 2.16 -2.51
C LEU A 34 0.86 2.28 -1.04
N ALA A 35 1.75 2.00 -0.08
CA ALA A 35 1.48 2.19 1.33
C ALA A 35 1.12 3.65 1.65
N ALA A 36 1.93 4.60 1.19
CA ALA A 36 1.69 6.02 1.42
C ALA A 36 0.37 6.50 0.79
N ALA A 37 0.03 6.03 -0.42
CA ALA A 37 -1.22 6.37 -1.07
C ALA A 37 -2.45 5.85 -0.31
N ALA A 38 -2.38 4.63 0.22
CA ALA A 38 -3.44 4.03 1.01
C ALA A 38 -3.66 4.78 2.35
N GLU A 39 -2.58 5.17 3.04
CA GLU A 39 -2.68 5.99 4.26
C GLU A 39 -3.32 7.35 3.99
N LEU A 40 -2.88 8.03 2.92
CA LEU A 40 -3.45 9.31 2.53
C LEU A 40 -4.95 9.19 2.21
N ALA A 41 -5.36 8.12 1.52
CA ALA A 41 -6.77 7.84 1.26
C ALA A 41 -7.57 7.63 2.55
N ALA A 42 -7.02 6.92 3.54
CA ALA A 42 -7.65 6.74 4.85
C ALA A 42 -7.80 8.06 5.60
N ILE A 43 -6.74 8.89 5.64
CA ILE A 43 -6.77 10.23 6.25
C ILE A 43 -7.85 11.11 5.60
N ARG A 44 -7.92 11.13 4.26
CA ARG A 44 -8.95 11.89 3.53
C ARG A 44 -10.37 11.45 3.90
N LYS A 45 -10.62 10.14 4.04
CA LYS A 45 -11.91 9.60 4.50
C LYS A 45 -12.23 10.03 5.93
N LEU A 46 -11.24 10.01 6.83
CA LEU A 46 -11.42 10.45 8.22
C LEU A 46 -11.76 11.95 8.32
N LEU A 47 -11.08 12.80 7.54
CA LEU A 47 -11.36 14.23 7.49
C LEU A 47 -12.74 14.53 6.88
N ALA A 48 -13.14 13.80 5.85
CA ALA A 48 -14.46 13.96 5.23
C ALA A 48 -15.60 13.63 6.21
N LYS A 49 -15.43 12.66 7.10
CA LYS A 49 -16.43 12.31 8.14
C LYS A 49 -16.54 13.34 9.28
N ARG A 50 -15.57 14.24 9.41
CA ARG A 50 -15.55 15.28 10.46
C ARG A 50 -16.20 16.60 10.00
N ARG A 51 -16.56 16.73 8.72
CA ARG A 51 -17.38 17.81 8.18
C ARG A 51 -18.85 17.43 8.26
#